data_AF-A0A2N9JKQ3-F1
#
_entry.id   AF-A0A2N9JKQ3-F1
#
_cell.length_a   1.000
_cell.length_b   1.000
_cell.length_c   1.000
_cell.angle_alpha   90.00
_cell.angle_beta   90.00
_cell.angle_gamma   90.00
#
_symmetry.space_group_name_H-M   'P 1'
#
loop_
_entity.id
_entity.type
_entity.pdbx_description
1 polymer ?
#
loop_
_entity_poly.entity_id
_entity_poly.type
_entity_poly.pdbx_seq_one_letter_code
_entity_poly.pdbx_strand_id
1 'polypeptide(L)'
;MTLDRRHTLALIGATLTSAIALGDAVTHGLTGQSSVFAGDSGATAWSEIGGLVHGLTYAALGWVLVGERDRFATANRFARVLRLVLIPTFAVMAVAFVMVGPILTVTGVSSESPVGATYDVIGTFVFLVMILGSLLLGLALLRSHSGGVGARVLAAITPVLAITVLLGFLAPAWTHPGYVETLIHFGVALLGVGVRPDLTDSVAAPATADQASK
;
A
#
# COMPACT_ATOMS: atom_id res chain seq x y z
N MET A 1 -11.90 18.11 -7.52
CA MET A 1 -12.07 17.16 -6.39
C MET A 1 -10.86 17.38 -5.48
N THR A 2 -11.05 18.01 -4.32
CA THR A 2 -9.97 18.19 -3.34
C THR A 2 -9.82 16.90 -2.55
N LEU A 3 -8.66 16.25 -2.64
CA LEU A 3 -8.36 15.06 -1.85
C LEU A 3 -8.27 15.44 -0.38
N ASP A 4 -8.85 14.61 0.48
CA ASP A 4 -8.69 14.76 1.92
C ASP A 4 -7.21 14.63 2.32
N ARG A 5 -6.84 15.19 3.49
CA ARG A 5 -5.45 15.25 3.97
C ARG A 5 -4.81 13.87 4.08
N ARG A 6 -5.57 12.86 4.52
CA ARG A 6 -5.11 11.47 4.65
C ARG A 6 -4.64 10.90 3.31
N HIS A 7 -5.46 11.06 2.28
CA HIS A 7 -5.13 10.63 0.91
C HIS A 7 -3.95 11.41 0.34
N THR A 8 -3.89 12.72 0.59
CA THR A 8 -2.79 13.57 0.12
C THR A 8 -1.45 13.12 0.72
N LEU A 9 -1.39 12.91 2.04
CA LEU A 9 -0.17 12.42 2.71
C LEU A 9 0.20 11.02 2.24
N ALA A 10 -0.78 10.12 2.10
CA ALA A 10 -0.56 8.78 1.59
C ALA A 10 -0.04 8.79 0.14
N LEU A 11 -0.48 9.72 -0.70
CA LEU A 11 0.00 9.87 -2.08
C LEU A 11 1.43 10.41 -2.15
N ILE A 12 1.79 11.37 -1.29
CA ILE A 12 3.17 11.85 -1.18
C ILE A 12 4.07 10.70 -0.75
N GLY A 13 3.69 9.98 0.30
CA GLY A 13 4.43 8.80 0.77
C GLY A 13 4.52 7.71 -0.30
N ALA A 14 3.42 7.41 -0.98
CA ALA A 14 3.38 6.45 -2.08
C ALA A 14 4.34 6.85 -3.20
N THR A 15 4.39 8.13 -3.56
CA THR A 15 5.30 8.64 -4.59
C THR A 15 6.76 8.48 -4.18
N LEU A 16 7.12 8.91 -2.98
CA LEU A 16 8.49 8.84 -2.47
C LEU A 16 8.95 7.39 -2.33
N THR A 17 8.14 6.55 -1.70
CA THR A 17 8.47 5.13 -1.47
C THR A 17 8.54 4.36 -2.78
N SER A 18 7.65 4.63 -3.74
CA SER A 18 7.72 4.01 -5.07
C SER A 18 8.96 4.48 -5.84
N ALA A 19 9.38 5.74 -5.71
CA ALA A 19 10.62 6.22 -6.33
C ALA A 19 11.85 5.49 -5.77
N ILE A 20 11.87 5.21 -4.47
CA ILE A 20 12.92 4.39 -3.84
C ILE A 20 12.85 2.96 -4.36
N ALA A 21 11.71 2.27 -4.21
CA ALA A 21 11.57 0.86 -4.56
C ALA A 21 11.77 0.56 -6.06
N LEU A 22 11.36 1.48 -6.94
CA LEU A 22 11.65 1.40 -8.38
C LEU A 22 13.10 1.79 -8.69
N GLY A 23 13.67 2.76 -7.97
CA GLY A 23 15.08 3.09 -8.06
C GLY A 23 15.97 1.90 -7.70
N ASP A 24 15.60 1.13 -6.69
CA ASP A 24 16.26 -0.10 -6.28
C ASP A 24 16.21 -1.14 -7.39
N ALA A 25 15.01 -1.41 -7.92
CA ALA A 25 14.81 -2.34 -9.02
C ALA A 25 15.64 -1.97 -10.26
N VAL A 26 15.65 -0.69 -10.64
CA VAL A 26 16.40 -0.19 -11.80
C VAL A 26 17.91 -0.25 -11.56
N THR A 27 18.37 0.15 -10.37
CA THR A 27 19.79 0.10 -10.02
C THR A 27 20.30 -1.33 -10.08
N HIS A 28 19.57 -2.27 -9.46
CA HIS A 28 19.93 -3.67 -9.49
C HIS A 28 19.84 -4.26 -10.90
N GLY A 29 18.78 -3.96 -11.65
CA GLY A 29 18.60 -4.44 -13.02
C GLY A 29 19.67 -3.95 -14.00
N LEU A 30 20.21 -2.74 -13.81
CA LEU A 30 21.23 -2.16 -14.67
C LEU A 30 22.67 -2.49 -14.24
N THR A 31 22.93 -2.60 -12.94
CA THR A 31 24.30 -2.67 -12.39
C THR A 31 24.62 -3.97 -11.68
N GLY A 32 23.59 -4.76 -11.33
CA GLY A 32 23.72 -5.93 -10.44
C GLY A 32 24.05 -5.57 -8.99
N GLN A 33 24.10 -4.28 -8.64
CA GLN A 33 24.41 -3.78 -7.30
C GLN A 33 23.16 -3.26 -6.60
N SER A 34 23.21 -3.22 -5.27
CA SER A 34 22.18 -2.60 -4.44
C SER A 34 22.22 -1.08 -4.55
N SER A 35 21.06 -0.42 -4.52
CA SER A 35 21.00 1.05 -4.47
C SER A 35 21.42 1.55 -3.09
N VAL A 36 21.69 2.85 -2.95
CA VAL A 36 22.01 3.45 -1.64
C VAL A 36 20.89 3.34 -0.59
N PHE A 37 19.66 3.05 -1.00
CA PHE A 37 18.52 2.87 -0.08
C PHE A 37 18.32 1.42 0.38
N ALA A 38 18.97 0.47 -0.29
CA ALA A 38 18.93 -0.93 0.11
C ALA A 38 19.73 -1.17 1.40
N GLY A 39 19.25 -2.07 2.26
CA GLY A 39 19.86 -2.36 3.57
C GLY A 39 21.27 -2.96 3.50
N ASP A 40 21.63 -3.58 2.38
CA ASP A 40 22.91 -4.23 2.12
C ASP A 40 23.89 -3.36 1.30
N SER A 41 23.53 -2.11 1.02
CA SER A 41 24.31 -1.19 0.18
C SER A 41 25.61 -0.67 0.79
N GLY A 42 25.80 -0.86 2.10
CA GLY A 42 26.87 -0.21 2.88
C GLY A 42 26.63 1.28 3.14
N ALA A 43 25.58 1.89 2.57
CA ALA A 43 25.23 3.30 2.75
C ALA A 43 24.21 3.47 3.89
N THR A 44 24.58 3.09 5.12
CA THR A 44 23.67 2.98 6.27
C THR A 44 22.77 4.21 6.48
N ALA A 45 23.31 5.43 6.36
CA ALA A 45 22.51 6.63 6.54
C ALA A 45 21.37 6.75 5.50
N TRP A 46 21.63 6.39 4.25
CA TRP A 46 20.64 6.46 3.18
C TRP A 46 19.62 5.33 3.30
N SER A 47 20.03 4.11 3.66
CA SER A 47 19.10 3.01 3.90
C SER A 47 18.14 3.31 5.06
N GLU A 48 18.61 3.94 6.14
CA GLU A 48 17.76 4.37 7.26
C GLU A 48 16.77 5.48 6.87
N ILE A 49 17.21 6.46 6.06
CA ILE A 49 16.30 7.48 5.52
C ILE A 49 15.24 6.83 4.63
N GLY A 50 15.64 5.89 3.77
CA GLY A 50 14.72 5.12 2.94
C GLY A 50 13.71 4.33 3.77
N GLY A 51 14.18 3.68 4.83
CA GLY A 51 13.35 2.98 5.81
C GLY A 51 12.34 3.90 6.49
N LEU A 52 12.77 5.07 6.96
CA LEU A 52 11.87 6.06 7.56
C LEU A 52 10.76 6.49 6.59
N VAL A 53 11.09 6.73 5.32
CA VAL A 53 10.13 7.06 4.26
C VAL A 53 9.12 5.93 4.04
N HIS A 54 9.56 4.67 4.00
CA HIS A 54 8.69 3.50 3.91
C HIS A 54 7.74 3.45 5.11
N GLY A 55 8.28 3.54 6.34
CA GLY A 55 7.50 3.42 7.55
C GLY A 55 6.43 4.50 7.72
N LEU A 56 6.77 5.76 7.40
CA LEU A 56 5.80 6.87 7.39
C LEU A 56 4.73 6.68 6.30
N THR A 57 5.10 6.11 5.16
CA THR A 57 4.15 5.79 4.09
C THR A 57 3.17 4.72 4.54
N TYR A 58 3.62 3.62 5.12
CA TYR A 58 2.73 2.59 5.64
C TYR A 58 1.78 3.13 6.72
N ALA A 59 2.26 3.99 7.62
CA ALA A 59 1.41 4.64 8.60
C ALA A 59 0.29 5.48 7.93
N ALA A 60 0.64 6.26 6.89
CA ALA A 60 -0.33 7.04 6.13
C ALA A 60 -1.35 6.16 5.39
N LEU A 61 -0.93 5.03 4.81
CA LEU A 61 -1.83 4.07 4.14
C LEU A 61 -2.78 3.40 5.13
N GLY A 62 -2.29 3.01 6.31
CA GLY A 62 -3.13 2.54 7.41
C GLY A 62 -4.15 3.60 7.84
N TRP A 63 -3.75 4.87 7.90
CA TRP A 63 -4.66 5.97 8.21
C TRP A 63 -5.76 6.16 7.16
N VAL A 64 -5.44 6.00 5.86
CA VAL A 64 -6.47 5.98 4.80
C VAL A 64 -7.49 4.88 5.05
N LEU A 65 -7.05 3.65 5.34
CA LEU A 65 -7.97 2.55 5.61
C LEU A 65 -8.84 2.80 6.86
N VAL A 66 -8.25 3.30 7.95
CA VAL A 66 -9.02 3.69 9.15
C VAL A 66 -10.05 4.75 8.78
N GLY A 67 -9.65 5.72 7.96
CA GLY A 67 -10.46 6.86 7.56
C GLY A 67 -11.66 6.56 6.68
N GLU A 68 -11.52 5.58 5.79
CA GLU A 68 -12.58 5.17 4.85
C GLU A 68 -13.62 4.21 5.48
N ARG A 69 -13.76 4.22 6.81
CA ARG A 69 -14.64 3.28 7.54
C ARG A 69 -16.07 3.24 7.00
N ASP A 70 -16.64 4.40 6.66
CA ASP A 70 -18.04 4.53 6.28
C ASP A 70 -18.26 3.94 4.87
N ARG A 71 -17.29 4.12 3.97
CA ARG A 71 -17.29 3.44 2.65
C ARG A 71 -17.21 1.93 2.79
N PHE A 72 -16.41 1.45 3.73
CA PHE A 72 -16.31 0.01 3.98
C PHE A 72 -17.54 -0.54 4.70
N ALA A 73 -18.31 0.28 5.44
CA ALA A 73 -19.55 -0.15 6.07
C ALA A 73 -20.60 -0.59 5.04
N THR A 74 -20.61 0.05 3.86
CA THR A 74 -21.49 -0.30 2.74
C THR A 74 -20.90 -1.36 1.80
N ALA A 75 -19.62 -1.74 1.99
CA ALA A 75 -18.96 -2.76 1.19
C ALA A 75 -19.29 -4.20 1.64
N ASN A 76 -19.01 -5.18 0.77
CA ASN A 76 -19.21 -6.59 1.09
C ASN A 76 -18.38 -7.02 2.33
N ARG A 77 -18.83 -8.08 3.01
CA ARG A 77 -18.19 -8.59 4.25
C ARG A 77 -16.71 -8.92 4.06
N PHE A 78 -16.35 -9.42 2.88
CA PHE A 78 -14.97 -9.80 2.57
C PHE A 78 -14.04 -8.59 2.52
N ALA A 79 -14.42 -7.51 1.83
CA ALA A 79 -13.66 -6.25 1.81
C ALA A 79 -13.52 -5.64 3.21
N ARG A 80 -14.55 -5.75 4.07
CA ARG A 80 -14.50 -5.30 5.47
C ARG A 80 -13.46 -6.07 6.28
N VAL A 81 -13.41 -7.39 6.14
CA VAL A 81 -12.39 -8.23 6.81
C VAL A 81 -11.00 -7.88 6.30
N LEU A 82 -10.82 -7.76 4.98
CA LEU A 82 -9.52 -7.40 4.39
C LEU A 82 -9.01 -6.05 4.88
N ARG A 83 -9.89 -5.04 5.00
CA ARG A 83 -9.54 -3.77 5.64
C ARG A 83 -9.05 -3.95 7.07
N LEU A 84 -9.74 -4.76 7.88
CA LEU A 84 -9.37 -5.01 9.27
C LEU A 84 -8.06 -5.79 9.40
N VAL A 85 -7.70 -6.61 8.40
CA VAL A 85 -6.40 -7.28 8.33
C VAL A 85 -5.30 -6.30 7.90
N LEU A 86 -5.55 -5.47 6.87
CA LEU A 86 -4.53 -4.58 6.32
C LEU A 86 -4.16 -3.43 7.26
N ILE A 87 -5.07 -2.92 8.08
CA ILE A 87 -4.76 -1.87 9.06
C ILE A 87 -3.59 -2.27 10.00
N PRO A 88 -3.68 -3.39 10.75
CA PRO A 88 -2.58 -3.83 11.59
C PRO A 88 -1.36 -4.26 10.77
N THR A 89 -1.52 -4.80 9.56
CA THR A 89 -0.37 -5.08 8.66
C THR A 89 0.43 -3.81 8.37
N PHE A 90 -0.23 -2.73 7.94
CA PHE A 90 0.44 -1.45 7.70
C PHE A 90 1.03 -0.84 8.97
N ALA A 91 0.35 -0.99 10.11
CA ALA A 91 0.88 -0.52 11.39
C ALA A 91 2.17 -1.28 11.80
N VAL A 92 2.19 -2.60 11.64
CA VAL A 92 3.37 -3.42 11.91
C VAL A 92 4.52 -3.04 10.99
N MET A 93 4.26 -2.85 9.68
CA MET A 93 5.26 -2.39 8.73
C MET A 93 5.80 -1.00 9.11
N ALA A 94 4.92 -0.07 9.49
CA ALA A 94 5.33 1.25 9.94
C ALA A 94 6.26 1.18 11.16
N VAL A 95 5.91 0.39 12.17
CA VAL A 95 6.74 0.18 13.38
C VAL A 95 8.06 -0.50 13.02
N ALA A 96 8.03 -1.50 12.14
CA ALA A 96 9.22 -2.23 11.72
C ALA A 96 10.27 -1.30 11.11
N PHE A 97 9.84 -0.31 10.31
CA PHE A 97 10.72 0.62 9.62
C PHE A 97 11.08 1.88 10.42
N VAL A 98 10.15 2.43 11.21
CA VAL A 98 10.39 3.67 11.98
C VAL A 98 11.14 3.40 13.28
N MET A 99 10.93 2.22 13.87
CA MET A 99 11.43 1.91 15.21
C MET A 99 12.37 0.71 15.19
N VAL A 100 11.90 -0.45 14.74
CA VAL A 100 12.65 -1.71 14.93
C VAL A 100 13.93 -1.72 14.10
N GLY A 101 13.86 -1.39 12.80
CA GLY A 101 15.03 -1.30 11.91
C GLY A 101 16.14 -0.41 12.47
N PRO A 102 15.87 0.87 12.78
CA PRO A 102 16.85 1.76 13.39
C PRO A 102 17.44 1.23 14.70
N ILE A 103 16.63 0.58 15.56
CA ILE A 103 17.12 -0.05 16.80
C ILE A 103 18.10 -1.17 16.47
N LEU A 104 17.78 -2.06 15.53
CA LEU A 104 18.66 -3.16 15.12
C LEU A 104 19.97 -2.63 14.55
N THR A 105 19.92 -1.58 13.72
CA THR A 105 21.08 -0.92 13.14
C THR A 105 21.98 -0.31 14.23
N VAL A 106 21.42 0.47 15.16
CA VAL A 106 22.20 1.13 16.23
C VAL A 106 22.77 0.12 17.23
N THR A 107 22.07 -0.99 17.47
CA THR A 107 22.54 -2.06 18.36
C THR A 107 23.49 -3.05 17.69
N GLY A 108 23.73 -2.92 16.38
CA GLY A 108 24.65 -3.77 15.63
C GLY A 108 24.16 -5.21 15.49
N VAL A 109 22.85 -5.44 15.53
CA VAL A 109 22.27 -6.78 15.36
C VAL A 109 22.38 -7.17 13.88
N SER A 110 23.16 -8.21 13.59
CA SER A 110 23.29 -8.74 12.22
C SER A 110 22.05 -9.53 11.80
N SER A 111 21.76 -9.55 10.50
CA SER A 111 20.71 -10.39 9.89
C SER A 111 20.95 -11.89 10.12
N GLU A 112 22.21 -12.31 10.23
CA GLU A 112 22.58 -13.70 10.54
C GLU A 112 22.33 -14.10 12.00
N SER A 113 22.12 -13.13 12.90
CA SER A 113 21.79 -13.42 14.29
C SER A 113 20.37 -14.02 14.40
N PRO A 114 20.06 -14.80 15.46
CA PRO A 114 18.71 -15.32 15.66
C PRO A 114 17.62 -14.23 15.69
N VAL A 115 17.95 -13.05 16.21
CA VAL A 115 17.04 -11.90 16.28
C VAL A 115 16.83 -11.29 14.90
N GLY A 116 17.91 -11.05 14.15
CA GLY A 116 17.85 -10.53 12.78
C GLY A 116 17.09 -11.47 11.84
N ALA A 117 17.41 -12.77 11.87
CA ALA A 117 16.71 -13.77 11.08
C ALA A 117 15.22 -13.84 11.41
N THR A 118 14.86 -13.72 12.69
CA THR A 118 13.44 -13.68 13.11
C THR A 118 12.74 -12.43 12.57
N TYR A 119 13.40 -11.27 12.61
CA TYR A 119 12.89 -10.02 12.05
C TYR A 119 12.64 -10.15 10.54
N ASP A 120 13.59 -10.70 9.79
CA ASP A 120 13.48 -10.88 8.34
C ASP A 120 12.33 -11.83 7.95
N VAL A 121 12.17 -12.94 8.67
CA VAL A 121 11.09 -13.91 8.44
C VAL A 121 9.72 -13.28 8.73
N ILE A 122 9.59 -12.56 9.84
CA ILE A 122 8.34 -11.87 10.20
C ILE A 122 8.04 -10.80 9.16
N GLY A 123 9.03 -9.97 8.80
CA GLY A 123 8.89 -8.92 7.79
C GLY A 123 8.42 -9.48 6.45
N THR A 124 9.03 -10.58 5.99
CA THR A 124 8.63 -11.29 4.77
C THR A 124 7.17 -11.74 4.85
N PHE A 125 6.76 -12.37 5.96
CA PHE A 125 5.39 -12.84 6.12
C PHE A 125 4.38 -11.69 6.14
N VAL A 126 4.67 -10.61 6.87
CA VAL A 126 3.81 -9.42 6.94
C VAL A 126 3.69 -8.76 5.57
N PHE A 127 4.78 -8.69 4.81
CA PHE A 127 4.80 -8.17 3.45
C PHE A 127 3.96 -9.03 2.49
N LEU A 128 4.02 -10.36 2.60
CA LEU A 128 3.17 -11.27 1.83
C LEU A 128 1.68 -11.09 2.17
N VAL A 129 1.35 -10.92 3.45
CA VAL A 129 -0.03 -10.60 3.88
C VAL A 129 -0.47 -9.25 3.31
N MET A 130 0.43 -8.27 3.25
CA MET A 130 0.16 -6.96 2.63
C MET A 130 -0.14 -7.09 1.14
N ILE A 131 0.68 -7.83 0.38
CA ILE A 131 0.47 -8.09 -1.05
C ILE A 131 -0.86 -8.78 -1.28
N LEU A 132 -1.07 -9.93 -0.64
CA LEU A 132 -2.25 -10.76 -0.87
C LEU A 132 -3.51 -10.03 -0.40
N GLY A 133 -3.48 -9.41 0.78
CA GLY A 133 -4.59 -8.65 1.32
C GLY A 133 -4.98 -7.47 0.43
N SER A 134 -4.00 -6.73 -0.09
CA SER A 134 -4.23 -5.57 -0.97
C SER A 134 -4.78 -5.98 -2.33
N LEU A 135 -4.25 -7.05 -2.93
CA LEU A 135 -4.79 -7.62 -4.15
C LEU A 135 -6.24 -8.08 -3.98
N LEU A 136 -6.50 -8.91 -2.96
CA LEU A 136 -7.84 -9.42 -2.68
C LEU A 136 -8.81 -8.29 -2.37
N LEU A 137 -8.33 -7.21 -1.73
CA LEU A 137 -9.14 -6.04 -1.45
C LEU A 137 -9.53 -5.33 -2.76
N GLY A 138 -8.58 -5.12 -3.67
CA GLY A 138 -8.86 -4.58 -4.99
C GLY A 138 -9.91 -5.37 -5.74
N LEU A 139 -9.75 -6.70 -5.81
CA LEU A 139 -10.71 -7.59 -6.46
C LEU A 139 -12.08 -7.58 -5.79
N ALA A 140 -12.13 -7.56 -4.46
CA ALA A 140 -13.38 -7.51 -3.70
C ALA A 140 -14.16 -6.22 -3.96
N LEU A 141 -13.46 -5.09 -4.05
CA LEU A 141 -14.04 -3.78 -4.30
C LEU A 141 -14.43 -3.55 -5.76
N LEU A 142 -13.72 -4.17 -6.72
CA LEU A 142 -14.13 -4.17 -8.13
C LEU A 142 -15.45 -4.88 -8.33
N ARG A 143 -15.64 -6.04 -7.68
CA ARG A 143 -16.90 -6.80 -7.77
C ARG A 143 -18.11 -6.03 -7.24
N SER A 144 -17.92 -5.13 -6.28
CA SER A 144 -18.98 -4.30 -5.72
C SER A 144 -19.04 -2.88 -6.28
N HIS A 145 -18.27 -2.56 -7.33
CA HIS A 145 -18.16 -1.23 -7.95
C HIS A 145 -17.84 -0.06 -6.98
N SER A 146 -17.35 -0.36 -5.77
CA SER A 146 -17.30 0.60 -4.66
C SER A 146 -15.91 1.19 -4.39
N GLY A 147 -14.88 0.71 -5.10
CA GLY A 147 -13.48 1.05 -4.81
C GLY A 147 -12.82 2.09 -5.73
N GLY A 148 -13.49 2.53 -6.79
CA GLY A 148 -12.98 3.61 -7.66
C GLY A 148 -11.65 3.30 -8.35
N VAL A 149 -10.80 4.31 -8.48
CA VAL A 149 -9.46 4.21 -9.07
C VAL A 149 -8.55 3.30 -8.24
N GLY A 150 -8.53 3.46 -6.91
CA GLY A 150 -7.70 2.65 -6.02
C GLY A 150 -7.91 1.14 -6.17
N ALA A 151 -9.17 0.68 -6.26
CA ALA A 151 -9.44 -0.74 -6.46
C ALA A 151 -8.95 -1.29 -7.81
N ARG A 152 -8.97 -0.48 -8.88
CA ARG A 152 -8.40 -0.86 -10.18
C ARG A 152 -6.88 -1.01 -10.09
N VAL A 153 -6.21 -0.07 -9.41
CA VAL A 153 -4.76 -0.13 -9.20
C VAL A 153 -4.38 -1.36 -8.36
N LEU A 154 -5.13 -1.65 -7.29
CA LEU A 154 -4.91 -2.85 -6.47
C LEU A 154 -5.14 -4.14 -7.25
N ALA A 155 -6.15 -4.21 -8.12
CA ALA A 155 -6.36 -5.38 -8.97
C ALA A 155 -5.27 -5.57 -10.03
N ALA A 156 -4.61 -4.48 -10.45
CA ALA A 156 -3.45 -4.54 -11.35
C ALA A 156 -2.22 -5.24 -10.72
N ILE A 157 -2.25 -5.53 -9.41
CA ILE A 157 -1.26 -6.39 -8.77
C ILE A 157 -1.21 -7.76 -9.45
N THR A 158 -2.33 -8.31 -9.94
CA THR A 158 -2.33 -9.62 -10.61
C THR A 158 -1.40 -9.68 -11.83
N PRO A 159 -1.58 -8.84 -12.87
CA PRO A 159 -0.68 -8.87 -14.01
C PRO A 159 0.76 -8.46 -13.64
N VAL A 160 0.96 -7.50 -12.73
CA VAL A 160 2.32 -7.10 -12.34
C VAL A 160 3.05 -8.21 -11.58
N LEU A 161 2.38 -8.91 -10.68
CA LEU A 161 2.95 -10.06 -9.98
C LEU A 161 3.32 -11.18 -10.97
N ALA A 162 2.47 -11.45 -11.97
CA ALA A 162 2.78 -12.42 -13.02
C ALA A 162 4.03 -12.01 -13.83
N ILE A 163 4.16 -10.72 -14.16
CA ILE A 163 5.34 -10.18 -14.83
C ILE A 163 6.59 -10.30 -13.93
N THR A 164 6.50 -9.94 -12.65
CA THR A 164 7.61 -10.07 -11.70
C THR A 164 8.10 -11.52 -11.58
N VAL A 165 7.17 -12.48 -11.52
CA VAL A 165 7.51 -13.92 -11.52
C VAL A 165 8.16 -14.32 -12.83
N LEU A 166 7.64 -13.87 -13.98
CA LEU A 166 8.22 -14.16 -15.29
C LEU A 166 9.64 -13.58 -15.42
N LEU A 167 9.88 -12.38 -14.92
CA LEU A 167 11.22 -11.78 -14.85
C LEU A 167 12.17 -12.67 -14.02
N GLY A 168 11.68 -13.34 -12.98
CA GLY A 168 12.43 -14.33 -12.20
C GLY A 168 13.08 -15.43 -13.02
N PHE A 169 12.48 -15.77 -14.16
CA PHE A 169 13.00 -16.79 -15.08
C PHE A 169 13.74 -16.19 -16.28
N LEU A 170 13.24 -15.07 -16.82
CA LEU A 170 13.75 -14.51 -18.08
C LEU A 170 14.84 -13.46 -17.89
N ALA A 171 14.80 -12.70 -16.79
CA ALA A 171 15.71 -11.61 -16.50
C ALA A 171 15.84 -11.43 -14.97
N PRO A 172 16.50 -12.36 -14.25
CA PRO A 172 16.48 -12.41 -12.78
C PRO A 172 16.96 -11.11 -12.11
N ALA A 173 17.88 -10.38 -12.74
CA ALA A 173 18.34 -9.07 -12.26
C ALA A 173 17.23 -8.01 -12.17
N TRP A 174 16.12 -8.19 -12.88
CA TRP A 174 14.96 -7.29 -12.85
C TRP A 174 13.86 -7.76 -11.92
N THR A 175 14.02 -8.90 -11.24
CA THR A 175 13.03 -9.45 -10.31
C THR A 175 13.06 -8.67 -9.01
N HIS A 176 12.10 -7.77 -8.84
CA HIS A 176 12.03 -6.90 -7.67
C HIS A 176 10.60 -6.78 -7.12
N PRO A 177 10.40 -6.85 -5.79
CA PRO A 177 9.08 -6.69 -5.20
C PRO A 177 8.53 -5.26 -5.33
N GLY A 178 9.40 -4.27 -5.55
CA GLY A 178 9.07 -2.85 -5.64
C GLY A 178 7.98 -2.50 -6.69
N TYR A 179 7.84 -3.29 -7.76
CA TYR A 179 6.77 -3.09 -8.74
C TYR A 179 5.37 -3.34 -8.13
N VAL A 180 5.23 -4.41 -7.36
CA VAL A 180 3.97 -4.78 -6.71
C VAL A 180 3.69 -3.82 -5.56
N GLU A 181 4.71 -3.51 -4.77
CA GLU A 181 4.64 -2.56 -3.67
C GLU A 181 4.17 -1.17 -4.12
N THR A 182 4.68 -0.67 -5.25
CA THR A 182 4.23 0.58 -5.88
C THR A 182 2.71 0.58 -6.09
N LEU A 183 2.14 -0.53 -6.60
CA LEU A 183 0.70 -0.62 -6.80
C LEU A 183 -0.08 -0.68 -5.49
N ILE A 184 0.46 -1.30 -4.44
CA ILE A 184 -0.16 -1.30 -3.11
C ILE A 184 -0.24 0.14 -2.59
N HIS A 185 0.87 0.87 -2.67
CA HIS A 185 0.95 2.24 -2.18
C HIS A 185 -0.04 3.16 -2.87
N PHE A 186 -0.01 3.22 -4.21
CA PHE A 186 -0.95 4.05 -4.95
C PHE A 186 -2.38 3.54 -4.87
N GLY A 187 -2.59 2.23 -4.87
CA GLY A 187 -3.91 1.63 -4.81
C GLY A 187 -4.64 1.95 -3.52
N VAL A 188 -3.96 1.82 -2.37
CA VAL A 188 -4.53 2.20 -1.07
C VAL A 188 -4.69 3.71 -0.96
N ALA A 189 -3.68 4.50 -1.37
CA ALA A 189 -3.75 5.96 -1.33
C ALA A 189 -4.87 6.56 -2.21
N LEU A 190 -5.29 5.86 -3.28
CA LEU A 190 -6.35 6.29 -4.20
C LEU A 190 -7.71 5.60 -3.95
N LEU A 191 -7.88 4.89 -2.84
CA LEU A 191 -9.17 4.26 -2.51
C LEU A 191 -10.30 5.29 -2.50
N GLY A 192 -11.43 4.94 -3.12
CA GLY A 192 -12.62 5.80 -3.15
C GLY A 192 -12.55 6.98 -4.13
N VAL A 193 -11.38 7.28 -4.71
CA VAL A 193 -11.23 8.30 -5.74
C VAL A 193 -11.98 7.89 -7.01
N GLY A 194 -12.80 8.80 -7.56
CA GLY A 194 -13.54 8.56 -8.79
C GLY A 194 -14.77 7.64 -8.64
N VAL A 195 -15.18 7.31 -7.41
CA VAL A 195 -16.50 6.73 -7.15
C VAL A 195 -17.54 7.84 -7.31
N ARG A 196 -18.48 7.68 -8.25
CA ARG A 196 -19.59 8.62 -8.41
C ARG A 196 -20.59 8.38 -7.27
N PRO A 197 -21.13 9.42 -6.62
CA PRO A 197 -22.30 9.26 -5.78
C PRO A 197 -23.43 8.70 -6.64
N ASP A 198 -24.13 7.67 -6.16
CA ASP A 198 -25.29 7.14 -6.88
C ASP A 198 -26.31 8.26 -7.08
N LEU A 199 -26.66 8.51 -8.34
CA LEU A 199 -27.61 9.55 -8.75
C LEU A 199 -29.06 9.24 -8.31
N THR A 200 -29.30 8.10 -7.67
CA THR A 200 -30.62 7.66 -7.21
C THR A 200 -31.14 8.45 -6.00
N ASP A 201 -30.26 9.02 -5.18
CA ASP A 201 -30.68 9.85 -4.03
C ASP A 201 -31.15 11.26 -4.45
N SER A 202 -30.80 11.69 -5.67
CA SER A 202 -31.20 13.01 -6.20
C SER A 202 -32.61 13.01 -6.80
N VAL A 203 -33.21 11.86 -7.06
CA VAL A 203 -34.56 11.75 -7.69
C VAL A 203 -35.67 11.56 -6.65
N ALA A 204 -35.31 11.25 -5.40
CA ALA A 204 -36.27 10.93 -4.33
C ALA A 204 -36.58 12.12 -3.39
N ALA A 205 -36.39 13.37 -3.82
CA ALA A 205 -37.03 14.49 -3.13
C ALA A 205 -38.48 14.60 -3.64
N PRO A 206 -39.51 14.27 -2.84
CA PRO A 206 -40.88 14.53 -3.25
C PRO A 206 -41.02 16.06 -3.35
N ALA A 207 -41.54 16.55 -4.47
CA ALA A 207 -42.02 17.91 -4.56
C ALA A 207 -43.19 18.07 -3.59
N THR A 208 -42.92 18.43 -2.34
CA THR A 208 -43.92 19.02 -1.45
C THR A 208 -44.15 20.45 -1.93
N ALA A 209 -44.96 20.58 -2.98
CA ALA A 209 -45.54 21.84 -3.41
C ALA A 209 -47.05 21.76 -3.20
N ASP A 210 -47.44 22.20 -2.00
CA ASP A 210 -48.57 23.10 -1.78
C ASP A 210 -49.93 22.74 -2.42
N GLN A 211 -50.72 21.94 -1.69
CA GLN A 211 -52.17 22.08 -1.74
C GLN A 211 -52.66 22.65 -0.40
N ALA A 212 -52.49 23.97 -0.26
CA ALA A 212 -53.26 24.77 0.67
C ALA A 212 -54.12 25.79 -0.12
N SER A 213 -55.43 25.67 0.05
CA SER A 213 -56.45 26.71 -0.16
C SER A 213 -56.86 27.08 -1.60
N LYS A 214 -58.00 26.52 -2.04
CA LYS A 214 -59.29 27.24 -2.16
C LYS A 214 -60.44 26.27 -2.40
#